data_AF-V4A9Z0-F1
#
_entry.id   AF-V4A9Z0-F1
#
_cell.length_a   1.000
_cell.length_b   1.000
_cell.length_c   1.000
_cell.angle_alpha   90.00
_cell.angle_beta   90.00
_cell.angle_gamma   90.00
#
_symmetry.space_group_name_H-M   'P 1'
#
loop_
_entity.id
_entity.type
_entity.pdbx_description
1 polymer ?
#
loop_
_entity_poly.entity_id
_entity_poly.type
_entity_poly.pdbx_seq_one_letter_code
_entity_poly.pdbx_strand_id
1 'polypeptide(L)'
;MISLNYVVDVISDKFQTVRAFVIIGCILGLLTFLLLIMFIFKHTANRVKNVVILLAGLAGICTLIGFCVYTSLADSYGYSFILNVVAGALYFVVTIIMALDQRTC
;
A
#
# COMPACT_ATOMS: atom_id res chain seq x y z
N MET A 1 -12.92 -28.14 -23.38
CA MET A 1 -11.50 -27.95 -23.02
C MET A 1 -11.06 -26.48 -23.15
N ILE A 2 -11.46 -25.75 -24.19
CA ILE A 2 -11.12 -24.32 -24.39
C ILE A 2 -11.68 -23.40 -23.28
N SER A 3 -12.90 -23.68 -22.79
CA SER A 3 -13.54 -22.84 -21.77
C SER A 3 -12.96 -22.97 -20.36
N LEU A 4 -12.24 -24.05 -20.04
CA LEU A 4 -11.61 -24.24 -18.73
C LEU A 4 -10.27 -23.48 -18.68
N ASN A 5 -9.49 -23.53 -19.76
CA ASN A 5 -8.24 -22.77 -19.88
C ASN A 5 -8.48 -21.26 -19.80
N TYR A 6 -9.51 -20.76 -20.48
CA TYR A 6 -9.85 -19.32 -20.42
C TYR A 6 -10.17 -18.83 -19.00
N VAL A 7 -10.90 -19.63 -18.20
CA VAL A 7 -11.23 -19.28 -16.81
C VAL A 7 -9.98 -19.29 -15.93
N VAL A 8 -9.08 -20.25 -16.13
CA VAL A 8 -7.81 -20.33 -15.39
C VAL A 8 -6.89 -19.14 -15.71
N ASP A 9 -6.80 -18.73 -16.98
CA ASP A 9 -5.97 -17.58 -17.39
C ASP A 9 -6.48 -16.26 -16.80
N VAL A 10 -7.80 -16.00 -16.85
CA VAL A 10 -8.39 -14.78 -16.29
C VAL A 10 -8.23 -14.70 -14.77
N ILE A 11 -8.32 -15.84 -14.07
CA ILE A 11 -8.09 -15.91 -12.63
C ILE A 11 -6.61 -15.64 -12.32
N SER A 12 -5.69 -16.22 -13.10
CA SER A 12 -4.24 -16.02 -12.96
C SER A 12 -3.84 -14.55 -13.15
N ASP A 13 -4.36 -13.86 -14.17
CA ASP A 13 -4.08 -12.44 -14.44
C ASP A 13 -4.51 -11.52 -13.30
N LYS A 14 -5.66 -11.81 -12.68
CA LYS A 14 -6.14 -11.03 -11.54
C LYS A 14 -5.30 -11.25 -10.29
N PHE A 15 -4.85 -12.48 -10.02
CA PHE A 15 -3.91 -12.75 -8.91
C PHE A 15 -2.55 -12.09 -9.14
N GLN A 16 -2.07 -12.05 -10.39
CA GLN A 16 -0.86 -11.32 -10.76
C GLN A 16 -1.01 -9.82 -10.54
N THR A 17 -2.17 -9.27 -10.87
CA THR A 17 -2.51 -7.86 -10.62
C THR A 17 -2.50 -7.54 -9.11
N VAL A 18 -3.11 -8.38 -8.27
CA VAL A 18 -3.05 -8.23 -6.81
C VAL A 18 -1.60 -8.23 -6.30
N ARG A 19 -0.77 -9.17 -6.78
CA ARG A 19 0.65 -9.23 -6.41
C ARG A 19 1.39 -7.96 -6.79
N ALA A 20 1.14 -7.42 -7.99
CA ALA A 20 1.75 -6.18 -8.44
C ALA A 20 1.38 -5.00 -7.53
N PHE A 21 0.11 -4.85 -7.15
CA PHE A 21 -0.33 -3.78 -6.24
C PHE A 21 0.30 -3.90 -4.84
N VAL A 22 0.43 -5.11 -4.31
CA VAL A 22 1.10 -5.35 -3.02
C VAL A 22 2.58 -4.97 -3.09
N ILE A 23 3.28 -5.37 -4.16
CA ILE A 23 4.70 -5.04 -4.35
C ILE A 23 4.90 -3.52 -4.46
N ILE A 24 4.07 -2.84 -5.26
CA ILE A 24 4.11 -1.39 -5.41
C ILE A 24 3.86 -0.70 -4.06
N GLY A 25 2.86 -1.18 -3.30
CA GLY A 25 2.59 -0.69 -1.94
C GLY A 25 3.79 -0.83 -1.00
N CYS A 26 4.48 -1.97 -1.03
CA CYS A 26 5.69 -2.18 -0.23
C CYS A 26 6.84 -1.24 -0.65
N ILE A 27 7.06 -1.04 -1.96
CA ILE A 27 8.10 -0.13 -2.46
C ILE A 27 7.82 1.31 -2.03
N LEU A 28 6.57 1.76 -2.18
CA LEU A 28 6.15 3.09 -1.74
C LEU A 28 6.26 3.26 -0.21
N GLY A 29 5.91 2.22 0.56
CA GLY A 29 6.07 2.21 2.02
C GLY A 29 7.54 2.32 2.44
N LEU A 30 8.43 1.60 1.79
CA LEU A 30 9.88 1.64 2.07
C LEU A 30 10.48 3.02 1.71
N LEU A 31 10.08 3.61 0.58
CA LEU A 31 10.44 4.98 0.20
C LEU A 31 9.94 6.00 1.23
N THR A 32 8.69 5.87 1.67
CA THR A 32 8.09 6.72 2.70
C THR A 32 8.89 6.64 4.01
N PHE A 33 9.26 5.43 4.43
CA PHE A 33 10.04 5.21 5.64
C PHE A 33 11.44 5.85 5.56
N LEU A 34 12.14 5.70 4.43
CA LEU A 34 13.45 6.34 4.21
C LEU A 34 13.37 7.86 4.28
N LEU A 35 12.37 8.46 3.62
CA LEU A 35 12.16 9.91 3.65
C LEU A 35 11.78 10.40 5.05
N LEU A 36 10.99 9.63 5.79
CA LEU A 36 10.61 9.91 7.17
C LEU A 36 11.84 9.88 8.10
N ILE A 37 12.74 8.92 7.91
CA ILE A 37 14.03 8.87 8.62
C ILE A 37 14.86 10.12 8.31
N MET A 38 15.04 10.47 7.03
CA MET A 38 15.80 11.67 6.63
C MET A 38 15.22 12.96 7.24
N PHE A 39 13.89 13.02 7.32
CA PHE A 39 13.18 14.12 7.96
C PHE A 39 13.44 14.20 9.48
N ILE A 40 13.37 13.08 10.21
CA ILE A 40 13.68 13.03 11.65
C ILE A 40 15.13 13.44 11.94
N PHE A 41 16.08 13.02 11.10
CA PHE A 41 17.49 13.41 11.21
C PHE A 41 17.77 14.87 10.80
N LYS A 42 16.72 15.69 10.66
CA LYS A 42 16.78 17.15 10.50
C LYS A 42 17.51 17.62 9.23
N HIS A 43 17.69 16.74 8.26
CA HIS A 43 18.37 17.04 6.99
C HIS A 43 17.44 17.55 5.90
N THR A 44 16.17 17.84 6.21
CA THR A 44 15.18 18.03 5.14
C THR A 44 14.07 19.04 5.45
N ALA A 45 13.74 19.85 4.44
CA ALA A 45 12.76 20.93 4.50
C ALA A 45 11.30 20.44 4.56
N ASN A 46 10.39 21.31 4.99
CA ASN A 46 8.93 21.08 5.07
C ASN A 46 8.29 20.49 3.80
N ARG A 47 8.89 20.73 2.63
CA ARG A 47 8.44 20.13 1.36
C ARG A 47 8.49 18.60 1.37
N VAL A 48 9.42 18.00 2.10
CA VAL A 48 9.52 16.53 2.19
C VAL A 48 8.47 15.92 3.09
N LYS A 49 7.95 16.65 4.08
CA LYS A 49 6.77 16.21 4.85
C LYS A 49 5.57 16.00 3.92
N ASN A 50 5.32 16.93 3.00
CA ASN A 50 4.22 16.81 2.04
C ASN A 50 4.41 15.60 1.10
N VAL A 51 5.65 15.33 0.67
CA VAL A 51 5.97 14.16 -0.15
C VAL A 51 5.75 12.85 0.62
N VAL A 52 6.15 12.80 1.90
CA VAL A 52 5.91 11.66 2.78
C VAL A 52 4.42 11.39 2.96
N ILE A 53 3.60 12.43 3.20
CA ILE A 53 2.14 12.30 3.31
C ILE A 53 1.53 11.75 2.02
N LEU A 54 1.95 12.28 0.86
CA LEU A 54 1.48 11.80 -0.45
C LEU A 54 1.84 10.34 -0.70
N LEU A 55 3.09 9.95 -0.45
CA LEU A 55 3.56 8.58 -0.67
C LEU A 55 2.90 7.59 0.29
N ALA A 56 2.75 7.96 1.58
CA ALA A 56 2.07 7.13 2.57
C ALA A 56 0.60 6.91 2.21
N GLY A 57 -0.11 7.98 1.81
CA GLY A 57 -1.50 7.89 1.36
C GLY A 57 -1.64 7.04 0.09
N LEU A 58 -0.74 7.21 -0.89
CA LEU A 58 -0.75 6.43 -2.12
C LEU A 58 -0.47 4.94 -1.85
N ALA A 59 0.48 4.62 -0.95
CA ALA A 59 0.76 3.25 -0.52
C ALA A 59 -0.47 2.60 0.14
N GLY A 60 -1.18 3.34 0.99
CA GLY A 60 -2.45 2.91 1.60
C GLY A 60 -3.55 2.64 0.57
N ILE A 61 -3.71 3.52 -0.43
CA ILE A 61 -4.70 3.33 -1.50
C ILE A 61 -4.34 2.12 -2.38
N CYS A 62 -3.07 1.96 -2.78
CA CYS A 62 -2.63 0.81 -3.58
C CYS A 62 -2.86 -0.52 -2.86
N THR A 63 -2.56 -0.58 -1.56
CA THR A 63 -2.82 -1.78 -0.74
C THR A 63 -4.32 -2.05 -0.58
N LEU A 64 -5.15 -1.00 -0.44
CA LEU A 64 -6.61 -1.12 -0.41
C LEU A 64 -7.20 -1.63 -1.73
N ILE A 65 -6.71 -1.14 -2.88
CA ILE A 65 -7.15 -1.61 -4.20
C ILE A 65 -6.79 -3.09 -4.39
N GLY A 66 -5.55 -3.47 -4.05
CA GLY A 66 -5.13 -4.88 -4.08
C GLY A 66 -5.98 -5.77 -3.17
N PHE A 67 -6.37 -5.25 -2.01
CA PHE A 67 -7.33 -5.91 -1.10
C PHE A 67 -8.71 -6.08 -1.75
N CYS A 68 -9.32 -5.02 -2.27
CA CYS A 68 -10.65 -5.08 -2.88
C CYS A 68 -10.71 -6.11 -4.02
N VAL A 69 -9.67 -6.15 -4.86
CA VAL A 69 -9.58 -7.14 -5.95
C VAL A 69 -9.43 -8.55 -5.40
N TYR A 70 -8.57 -8.79 -4.41
CA TYR A 70 -8.40 -10.13 -3.81
C TYR A 70 -9.68 -10.63 -3.14
N THR A 71 -10.38 -9.77 -2.41
CA THR A 71 -11.65 -10.09 -1.74
C THR A 71 -12.75 -10.47 -2.73
N SER A 72 -12.73 -9.88 -3.93
CA SER A 72 -13.69 -10.22 -4.99
C SER A 72 -13.44 -11.58 -5.67
N LEU A 73 -12.32 -12.26 -5.35
CA LEU A 73 -11.86 -13.48 -6.04
C LEU A 73 -11.65 -14.68 -5.12
N ALA A 74 -11.50 -14.45 -3.81
CA ALA A 74 -11.11 -15.50 -2.87
C ALA A 74 -12.31 -16.01 -2.06
N ASP A 75 -12.53 -17.32 -2.08
CA ASP A 75 -13.54 -18.00 -1.24
C ASP A 75 -13.05 -18.25 0.21
N SER A 76 -11.74 -18.09 0.47
CA SER A 76 -11.16 -18.25 1.80
C SER A 76 -9.96 -17.33 2.00
N TYR A 77 -9.87 -16.71 3.18
CA TYR A 77 -8.85 -15.71 3.51
C TYR A 77 -7.72 -16.32 4.33
N GLY A 78 -6.50 -16.27 3.81
CA GLY A 78 -5.29 -16.66 4.57
C GLY A 78 -4.82 -15.58 5.54
N TYR A 79 -4.01 -15.93 6.54
CA TYR A 79 -3.45 -14.96 7.50
C TYR A 79 -2.65 -13.82 6.83
N SER A 80 -1.98 -14.09 5.71
CA SER A 80 -1.27 -13.08 4.92
C SER A 80 -2.18 -11.96 4.41
N PHE A 81 -3.47 -12.23 4.24
CA PHE A 81 -4.47 -11.25 3.84
C PHE A 81 -4.79 -10.27 4.98
N ILE A 82 -4.98 -10.78 6.20
CA ILE A 82 -5.24 -9.95 7.38
C ILE A 82 -4.05 -9.01 7.65
N LEU A 83 -2.82 -9.53 7.53
CA LEU A 83 -1.61 -8.72 7.69
C LEU A 83 -1.53 -7.57 6.67
N ASN A 84 -1.98 -7.81 5.42
CA ASN A 84 -1.98 -6.77 4.40
C ASN A 84 -3.00 -5.65 4.69
N VAL A 85 -4.17 -6.00 5.24
CA VAL A 85 -5.18 -5.01 5.69
C VAL A 85 -4.65 -4.19 6.85
N VAL A 86 -4.03 -4.85 7.83
CA VAL A 86 -3.41 -4.16 8.98
C VAL A 86 -2.29 -3.23 8.51
N ALA A 87 -1.45 -3.66 7.57
CA ALA A 87 -0.42 -2.81 6.98
C ALA A 87 -1.01 -1.58 6.27
N GLY A 88 -2.06 -1.77 5.47
CA GLY A 88 -2.79 -0.67 4.82
C GLY A 88 -3.33 0.35 5.81
N ALA A 89 -4.00 -0.13 6.88
CA ALA A 89 -4.52 0.73 7.95
C ALA A 89 -3.40 1.52 8.66
N LEU A 90 -2.26 0.88 8.92
CA LEU A 90 -1.09 1.53 9.52
C LEU A 90 -0.53 2.65 8.63
N TYR A 91 -0.49 2.47 7.31
CA TYR A 91 -0.09 3.55 6.38
C TYR A 91 -1.01 4.77 6.48
N PHE A 92 -2.33 4.56 6.60
CA PHE A 92 -3.27 5.66 6.80
C PHE A 92 -3.08 6.36 8.16
N VAL A 93 -2.84 5.59 9.23
CA VAL A 93 -2.54 6.16 10.56
C VAL A 93 -1.29 7.04 10.50
N VAL A 94 -0.20 6.57 9.88
CA VAL A 94 1.03 7.36 9.69
C VAL A 94 0.75 8.62 8.88
N THR A 95 -0.04 8.52 7.82
CA THR A 95 -0.43 9.67 6.97
C THR A 95 -1.18 10.73 7.79
N ILE A 96 -2.15 10.31 8.61
CA ILE A 96 -2.94 11.21 9.46
C ILE A 96 -2.06 11.87 10.52
N ILE A 97 -1.22 11.11 11.21
CA ILE A 97 -0.30 11.66 12.23
C ILE A 97 0.62 12.71 11.60
N MET A 98 1.20 12.42 10.43
CA MET A 98 2.07 13.37 9.72
C MET A 98 1.34 14.60 9.20
N ALA A 99 0.07 14.45 8.79
CA ALA A 99 -0.78 15.56 8.38
C ALA A 99 -1.17 16.47 9.56
N LEU A 100 -1.42 15.89 10.74
CA LEU A 100 -1.77 16.61 11.96
C LEU A 100 -0.55 17.22 12.67
N ASP A 101 0.67 16.78 12.37
CA ASP A 101 1.88 17.34 12.97
C ASP A 101 2.09 18.81 12.52
N GLN A 102 1.74 19.73 13.43
CA GLN A 102 1.87 21.18 13.25
C GLN A 102 3.27 21.71 13.59
N ARG A 103 4.19 20.86 14.07
CA ARG A 103 5.54 21.28 14.50
C ARG A 103 6.48 21.72 13.38
N THR A 104 6.00 21.72 12.14
CA THR A 104 6.72 22.15 10.93
C THR A 104 6.20 23.44 10.32
N CYS A 105 5.36 24.20 11.03
CA CYS A 105 5.11 25.59 10.65
C CYS A 105 6.37 26.45 10.80
#